data_AF-A0A8S4MLS1-F1
#
_entry.id   AF-A0A8S4MLS1-F1
#
_cell.length_a   1.000
_cell.length_b   1.000
_cell.length_c   1.000
_cell.angle_alpha   90.00
_cell.angle_beta   90.00
_cell.angle_gamma   90.00
#
_symmetry.space_group_name_H-M   'P 1'
#
loop_
_entity.id
_entity.type
_entity.pdbx_description
1 polymer ?
#
loop_
_entity_poly.entity_id
_entity_poly.type
_entity_poly.pdbx_seq_one_letter_code
_entity_poly.pdbx_strand_id
1 'polypeptide(L)'
;MALIKDQVVEAQQFGVSAVSLCNASPSSERRILEGKFQLMFGNPETFVLDPKWRDMLQSTVFQNNLVGIVVDEAHQTPNWYAY
;
A
#
# COMPACT_ATOMS: atom_id res chain seq x y z
N MET A 1 9.86 8.37 -3.06
CA MET A 1 10.44 7.10 -2.54
C MET A 1 11.08 7.24 -1.16
N ALA A 2 11.71 8.37 -0.80
CA ALA A 2 12.25 8.57 0.56
C ALA A 2 11.15 8.47 1.64
N LEU A 3 10.02 9.18 1.46
CA LEU A 3 8.93 9.23 2.43
C LEU A 3 8.34 7.85 2.80
N ILE A 4 8.04 7.01 1.80
CA ILE A 4 7.50 5.65 2.03
C ILE A 4 8.50 4.79 2.83
N LYS A 5 9.79 4.94 2.55
CA LYS A 5 10.83 4.17 3.26
C LYS A 5 10.87 4.56 4.74
N ASP A 6 10.78 5.85 5.03
CA ASP A 6 10.79 6.36 6.41
C ASP A 6 9.55 5.90 7.18
N GLN A 7 8.37 5.99 6.56
CA GLN A 7 7.09 5.49 7.10
C GLN A 7 7.12 3.99 7.42
N VAL A 8 7.72 3.17 6.55
CA VAL A 8 7.87 1.72 6.78
C VAL A 8 8.79 1.45 7.98
N VAL A 9 9.92 2.15 8.08
CA VAL A 9 10.86 1.99 9.19
C VAL A 9 10.23 2.40 10.52
N GLU A 10 9.54 3.54 10.55
CA GLU A 10 8.85 4.04 11.73
C GLU A 10 7.77 3.06 12.21
N ALA A 11 6.91 2.59 11.31
CA ALA A 11 5.89 1.60 11.66
C ALA A 11 6.49 0.30 12.23
N GLN A 12 7.61 -0.16 11.66
CA GLN A 12 8.33 -1.32 12.17
C GLN A 12 8.95 -1.08 13.56
N GLN A 13 9.41 0.14 13.87
CA GLN A 13 9.90 0.49 15.20
C GLN A 13 8.78 0.42 16.26
N PHE A 14 7.54 0.70 15.88
CA PHE A 14 6.36 0.52 16.73
C PHE A 14 5.86 -0.92 16.81
N GLY A 15 6.57 -1.88 16.19
CA GLY A 15 6.21 -3.31 16.20
C GLY A 15 5.10 -3.67 15.19
N VAL A 16 4.75 -2.76 14.27
CA VAL A 16 3.76 -3.02 13.22
C VAL A 16 4.44 -3.62 12.00
N SER A 17 3.84 -4.68 11.45
CA SER A 17 4.31 -5.27 10.20
C SER A 17 3.98 -4.36 9.01
N ALA A 18 4.98 -3.60 8.54
CA ALA A 18 4.87 -2.69 7.42
C ALA A 18 5.75 -3.07 6.22
N VAL A 19 5.27 -2.79 5.00
CA VAL A 19 5.99 -3.06 3.75
C VAL A 19 5.70 -2.02 2.66
N SER A 20 6.68 -1.79 1.77
CA SER A 20 6.50 -0.98 0.56
C SER A 20 6.21 -1.86 -0.65
N LEU A 21 5.17 -1.51 -1.41
CA LEU A 21 4.81 -2.17 -2.67
C LEU A 21 5.71 -1.77 -3.84
N CYS A 22 6.34 -0.59 -3.78
CA CYS A 22 7.15 -0.06 -4.88
C CYS A 22 8.44 -0.85 -5.11
N ASN A 23 9.02 -1.44 -4.05
CA ASN A 23 10.32 -2.12 -4.08
C ASN A 23 10.26 -3.48 -3.34
N ALA A 24 9.14 -4.19 -3.42
CA ALA A 24 8.99 -5.48 -2.73
C ALA A 24 9.89 -6.56 -3.36
N SER A 25 10.63 -7.28 -2.51
CA SER A 25 11.34 -8.49 -2.95
C SER A 25 10.35 -9.63 -3.24
N PRO A 26 10.68 -10.64 -4.06
CA PRO A 26 9.76 -11.76 -4.35
C PRO A 26 9.23 -12.48 -3.10
N SER A 27 10.06 -12.58 -2.06
CA SER A 27 9.65 -13.13 -0.76
C SER A 27 8.66 -12.24 -0.01
N SER A 28 8.81 -10.92 -0.13
CA SER A 28 7.88 -9.94 0.44
C SER A 28 6.57 -9.92 -0.33
N GLU A 29 6.60 -10.01 -1.66
CA GLU A 29 5.40 -10.09 -2.51
C GLU A 29 4.52 -11.27 -2.12
N ARG A 30 5.10 -12.46 -1.95
CA ARG A 30 4.36 -13.63 -1.49
C ARG A 30 3.65 -13.39 -0.16
N ARG A 31 4.36 -12.81 0.81
CA ARG A 31 3.81 -12.48 2.13
C ARG A 31 2.72 -11.41 2.07
N ILE A 32 2.82 -10.46 1.14
CA ILE A 32 1.76 -9.46 0.89
C ILE A 32 0.50 -10.17 0.38
N LEU A 33 0.62 -11.03 -0.63
CA LEU A 33 -0.51 -11.77 -1.18
C LEU A 33 -1.17 -12.72 -0.16
N GLU A 34 -0.39 -13.24 0.78
CA GLU A 34 -0.87 -14.06 1.91
C GLU A 34 -1.47 -13.23 3.07
N GLY A 35 -1.53 -11.90 2.95
CA GLY A 35 -2.11 -11.00 3.97
C GLY A 35 -1.30 -10.92 5.27
N LYS A 36 0.03 -11.05 5.20
CA LYS A 36 0.92 -11.11 6.38
C LYS A 36 1.45 -9.76 6.87
N PHE A 37 0.96 -8.66 6.33
CA PHE A 37 1.35 -7.30 6.72
C PHE A 37 0.13 -6.50 7.16
N GLN A 38 0.30 -5.68 8.19
CA GLN A 38 -0.73 -4.78 8.72
C GLN A 38 -0.77 -3.46 7.96
N LEU A 39 0.38 -2.96 7.51
CA LEU A 39 0.48 -1.72 6.75
C LEU A 39 1.20 -1.95 5.41
N MET A 40 0.59 -1.46 4.34
CA MET A 40 1.13 -1.53 2.99
C MET A 40 1.19 -0.13 2.41
N PHE A 41 2.38 0.30 2.03
CA PHE A 41 2.62 1.63 1.47
C PHE A 41 2.95 1.53 -0.01
N GLY A 42 2.32 2.39 -0.81
CA GLY A 42 2.57 2.50 -2.24
C GLY A 42 2.16 3.88 -2.74
N ASN A 43 2.70 4.28 -3.88
CA ASN A 43 2.20 5.43 -4.62
C ASN A 43 0.93 5.05 -5.42
N PRO A 44 0.10 6.03 -5.81
CA PRO A 44 -1.13 5.77 -6.55
C PRO A 44 -0.93 4.90 -7.80
N GLU A 45 0.16 5.12 -8.54
CA GLU A 45 0.50 4.36 -9.74
C GLU A 45 0.70 2.87 -9.43
N THR A 46 1.31 2.53 -8.30
CA THR A 46 1.50 1.13 -7.89
C THR A 46 0.17 0.45 -7.57
N PHE A 47 -0.79 1.16 -6.96
CA PHE A 47 -2.09 0.58 -6.65
C PHE A 47 -3.03 0.49 -7.87
N VAL A 48 -2.92 1.45 -8.81
CA VAL A 48 -3.86 1.57 -9.93
C VAL A 48 -3.34 0.89 -11.20
N LEU A 49 -2.07 1.13 -11.56
CA LEU A 49 -1.50 0.72 -12.85
C LEU A 49 -0.91 -0.68 -12.80
N ASP A 50 -0.34 -1.12 -11.67
CA ASP A 50 0.22 -2.47 -11.56
C ASP A 50 -0.90 -3.50 -11.35
N PRO A 51 -1.14 -4.41 -12.32
CA PRO A 51 -2.19 -5.41 -12.22
C PRO A 51 -2.02 -6.33 -11.02
N LYS A 52 -0.78 -6.64 -10.61
CA LYS A 52 -0.52 -7.53 -9.47
C LYS A 52 -1.11 -6.96 -8.18
N TRP A 53 -0.87 -5.69 -7.91
CA TRP A 53 -1.37 -5.04 -6.70
C TRP A 53 -2.85 -4.73 -6.80
N ARG A 54 -3.34 -4.39 -7.98
CA ARG A 54 -4.78 -4.21 -8.21
C ARG A 54 -5.56 -5.51 -7.98
N ASP A 55 -5.07 -6.64 -8.47
CA ASP A 55 -5.69 -7.95 -8.27
C ASP A 55 -5.58 -8.39 -6.80
N MET A 56 -4.47 -8.06 -6.13
CA MET A 56 -4.31 -8.26 -4.68
C MET A 56 -5.39 -7.49 -3.90
N LEU A 57 -5.67 -6.23 -4.24
CA LEU A 57 -6.73 -5.43 -3.61
C LEU A 57 -8.12 -6.08 -3.81
N GLN A 58 -8.34 -6.75 -4.94
CA GLN A 58 -9.60 -7.45 -5.25
C GLN A 58 -9.69 -8.86 -4.66
N SER A 59 -8.59 -9.39 -4.10
CA SER A 59 -8.56 -10.74 -3.53
C SER A 59 -9.44 -10.86 -2.30
N THR A 60 -10.00 -12.05 -2.07
CA THR A 60 -10.80 -12.35 -0.87
C THR A 60 -9.98 -12.20 0.42
N VAL A 61 -8.69 -12.50 0.37
CA VAL A 61 -7.76 -12.32 1.49
C VAL A 61 -7.69 -10.85 1.87
N PHE A 62 -7.52 -9.95 0.90
CA PHE A 62 -7.43 -8.53 1.20
C PHE A 62 -8.79 -7.96 1.60
N GLN A 63 -9.86 -8.25 0.84
CA GLN A 63 -11.21 -7.74 1.09
C GLN A 63 -11.75 -8.12 2.48
N ASN A 64 -11.44 -9.31 2.99
CA ASN A 64 -11.89 -9.74 4.33
C ASN A 64 -11.06 -9.16 5.48
N ASN A 65 -9.81 -8.75 5.21
CA ASN A 65 -8.87 -8.29 6.25
C ASN A 65 -8.63 -6.76 6.21
N LEU A 66 -9.07 -6.07 5.15
CA LEU A 66 -8.89 -4.64 4.99
C LEU A 66 -9.77 -3.87 5.98
N VAL A 67 -9.12 -3.11 6.86
CA VAL A 67 -9.81 -2.21 7.81
C VAL A 67 -10.07 -0.84 7.18
N GLY A 68 -9.17 -0.35 6.32
CA GLY A 68 -9.33 0.94 5.67
C GLY A 68 -8.16 1.31 4.77
N ILE A 69 -8.35 2.36 3.97
CA ILE A 69 -7.34 2.94 3.08
C ILE A 69 -7.08 4.37 3.54
N VAL A 70 -5.80 4.70 3.74
CA VAL A 70 -5.36 6.05 4.09
C VAL A 70 -4.66 6.64 2.89
N VAL A 71 -5.07 7.84 2.48
CA VAL A 71 -4.47 8.57 1.36
C VAL A 71 -3.71 9.75 1.94
N ASP A 72 -2.38 9.67 1.88
CA ASP A 72 -1.51 10.80 2.17
C ASP A 72 -1.54 11.80 1.00
N GLU A 73 -1.33 13.08 1.29
CA GLU A 73 -1.39 14.16 0.32
C GLU A 73 -2.68 14.19 -0.51
N ALA A 74 -3.82 13.88 0.10
CA ALA A 74 -5.13 13.90 -0.56
C ALA A 74 -5.43 15.23 -1.28
N HIS A 75 -4.82 16.32 -0.83
CA HIS A 75 -4.90 17.65 -1.45
C HIS A 75 -4.33 17.70 -2.89
N GLN A 76 -3.52 16.73 -3.29
CA GLN A 76 -2.98 16.57 -4.65
C GLN A 76 -3.97 15.93 -5.63
N THR A 77 -5.15 15.50 -5.16
CA THR A 77 -6.22 15.00 -6.05
C THR A 77 -6.88 16.19 -6.78
N PRO A 78 -6.80 16.29 -8.12
CA PRO A 78 -7.51 17.33 -8.89
C PRO A 78 -9.04 17.06 -8.84
N ASN A 79 -9.98 18.00 -8.90
CA ASN A 79 -10.02 19.40 -9.33
C ASN A 79 -10.99 20.22 -8.45
N TRP A 80 -10.64 21.47 -8.11
CA TRP A 80 -11.59 22.45 -7.55
C TRP A 80 -12.49 23.12 -8.61
N TYR A 81 -12.34 22.74 -9.88
CA TYR A 81 -13.21 23.13 -10.99
C TYR A 81 -13.56 21.90 -11.82
N ALA A 82 -14.72 21.31 -11.56
CA ALA A 82 -15.41 20.49 -12.54
C ALA A 82 -16.15 21.47 -13.48
N TYR A 83 -15.80 21.47 -14.77
CA TYR A 83 -16.64 22.01 -15.84
C TYR A 83 -17.45 20.87 -16.43
#